data_AF-A0A2S6C5Z3-F1
#
_entry.id   AF-A0A2S6C5Z3-F1
#
_cell.length_a   1.000
_cell.length_b   1.000
_cell.length_c   1.000
_cell.angle_alpha   90.00
_cell.angle_beta   90.00
_cell.angle_gamma   90.00
#
_symmetry.space_group_name_H-M   'P 1'
#
loop_
_entity.id
_entity.type
_entity.pdbx_description
1 polymer ?
#
loop_
_entity_poly.entity_id
_entity_poly.type
_entity_poly.pdbx_seq_one_letter_code
_entity_poly.pdbx_strand_id
1 'polypeptide(L)'
;MKTMVPLLACLSCQALAHSWVERMNTAKEGQLQLASVGYARGNVLRTDSSFKDEAMTYLLPPDGRNTVLPTDHLCSVAQRQPCQTADSPRLRVRGNETVVLQWNENGHITKPWNNPPGKNGSGEVYVYGTNQSSPSDVLQAIHHVWATDGQGGDGRGRLLYHGPFDDGECYQYGDDVVSYSAIASARAKDHPGPGASDPAQGLNLWCKANVALPVLPTNTTYTLYWIWDWPFTSREAPAQLYTTCMDVDIVT
;
A
#
# COMPACT_ATOMS: atom_id res chain seq x y z
N MET A 1 38.08 -28.69 30.79
CA MET A 1 37.17 -28.85 29.64
C MET A 1 36.25 -27.64 29.60
N LYS A 2 36.38 -26.78 28.59
CA LYS A 2 35.50 -25.62 28.40
C LYS A 2 34.30 -26.09 27.58
N THR A 3 33.12 -26.09 28.18
CA THR A 3 31.86 -26.40 27.52
C THR A 3 31.51 -25.24 26.59
N MET A 4 31.63 -25.45 25.27
CA MET A 4 31.11 -24.52 24.27
C MET A 4 29.58 -24.65 24.23
N VAL A 5 28.89 -23.59 24.59
CA VAL A 5 27.45 -23.44 24.34
C VAL A 5 27.30 -23.06 22.86
N PRO A 6 26.56 -23.81 22.03
CA PRO A 6 26.31 -23.41 20.66
C PRO A 6 25.34 -22.22 20.71
N LEU A 7 25.80 -21.06 20.25
CA LEU A 7 24.96 -19.91 19.99
C LEU A 7 24.09 -20.27 18.77
N LEU A 8 22.86 -20.68 19.02
CA LEU A 8 21.87 -20.89 17.97
C LEU A 8 21.58 -19.51 17.38
N ALA A 9 22.24 -19.19 16.26
CA ALA A 9 21.86 -18.05 15.45
C ALA A 9 20.44 -18.30 14.95
N CYS A 10 19.44 -17.68 15.60
CA CYS A 10 18.16 -17.44 14.98
C CYS A 10 18.45 -16.61 13.73
N LEU A 11 18.59 -17.28 12.58
CA LEU A 11 18.31 -16.64 11.31
C LEU A 11 16.86 -16.19 11.41
N SER A 12 16.65 -14.93 11.76
CA SER A 12 15.40 -14.26 11.52
C SER A 12 15.19 -14.34 10.02
N CYS A 13 14.37 -15.30 9.60
CA CYS A 13 13.63 -15.19 8.34
C CYS A 13 12.74 -13.97 8.53
N GLN A 14 13.32 -12.77 8.34
CA GLN A 14 12.54 -11.58 8.14
C GLN A 14 11.75 -11.90 6.90
N ALA A 15 10.44 -12.09 7.06
CA ALA A 15 9.59 -11.96 5.90
C ALA A 15 9.96 -10.63 5.25
N LEU A 16 10.42 -10.70 4.01
CA LEU A 16 10.56 -9.60 3.07
C LEU A 16 9.15 -9.12 2.70
N ALA A 17 8.37 -8.79 3.72
CA ALA A 17 7.03 -8.31 3.53
C ALA A 17 7.10 -6.81 3.36
N HIS A 18 6.52 -6.36 2.27
CA HIS A 18 6.41 -4.94 1.96
C HIS A 18 5.45 -4.76 0.79
N SER A 19 4.65 -3.72 0.90
CA SER A 19 3.81 -3.24 -0.18
C SER A 19 3.53 -1.75 0.05
N TRP A 20 3.20 -1.07 -1.03
CA TRP A 20 2.83 0.34 -1.07
C TRP A 20 1.95 0.55 -2.29
N VAL A 21 1.29 1.70 -2.36
CA VAL A 21 0.56 2.09 -3.57
C VAL A 21 1.54 2.44 -4.67
N GLU A 22 1.61 1.58 -5.69
CA GLU A 22 2.47 1.74 -6.87
C GLU A 22 2.01 2.90 -7.74
N ARG A 23 0.70 3.05 -7.89
CA ARG A 23 0.08 4.14 -8.64
C ARG A 23 -1.40 4.28 -8.33
N MET A 24 -1.94 5.39 -8.82
CA MET A 24 -3.35 5.72 -8.80
C MET A 24 -3.85 5.95 -10.23
N ASN A 25 -5.08 5.54 -10.50
CA ASN A 25 -5.76 5.81 -11.76
C ASN A 25 -7.20 6.26 -11.49
N THR A 26 -7.85 6.82 -12.50
CA THR A 26 -9.32 6.95 -12.48
C THR A 26 -9.96 5.69 -13.09
N ALA A 27 -11.23 5.47 -12.77
CA ALA A 27 -12.06 4.46 -13.45
C ALA A 27 -13.21 5.14 -14.18
N LYS A 28 -13.47 4.71 -15.41
CA LYS A 28 -14.66 5.08 -16.19
C LYS A 28 -15.36 3.81 -16.65
N GLU A 29 -16.65 3.70 -16.35
CA GLU A 29 -17.45 2.52 -16.72
C GLU A 29 -16.83 1.19 -16.22
N GLY A 30 -16.21 1.22 -15.04
CA GLY A 30 -15.54 0.06 -14.45
C GLY A 30 -14.15 -0.25 -15.02
N GLN A 31 -13.69 0.50 -16.03
CA GLN A 31 -12.38 0.31 -16.65
C GLN A 31 -11.36 1.35 -16.19
N LEU A 32 -10.17 0.86 -15.83
CA LEU A 32 -9.01 1.69 -15.49
C LEU A 32 -8.62 2.59 -16.67
N GLN A 33 -8.45 3.88 -16.38
CA GLN A 33 -7.96 4.86 -17.34
C GLN A 33 -6.44 4.97 -17.24
N LEU A 34 -5.72 4.15 -18.00
CA LEU A 34 -4.25 4.07 -17.93
C LEU A 34 -3.53 5.37 -18.33
N ALA A 35 -4.17 6.23 -19.13
CA ALA A 35 -3.64 7.54 -19.51
C ALA A 35 -3.69 8.58 -18.37
N SER A 36 -4.51 8.35 -17.34
CA SER A 36 -4.61 9.19 -16.15
C SER A 36 -3.95 8.44 -15.00
N VAL A 37 -2.66 8.69 -14.81
CA VAL A 37 -1.87 8.09 -13.73
C VAL A 37 -1.44 9.16 -12.74
N GLY A 38 -1.43 8.79 -11.46
CA GLY A 38 -0.79 9.55 -10.41
C GLY A 38 0.00 8.65 -9.48
N TYR A 39 0.89 9.24 -8.70
CA TYR A 39 1.82 8.52 -7.85
C TYR A 39 1.86 9.08 -6.43
N ALA A 40 2.34 8.26 -5.50
CA ALA A 40 2.57 8.68 -4.14
C ALA A 40 3.64 9.78 -4.06
N ARG A 41 3.64 10.50 -2.94
CA ARG A 41 4.70 11.50 -2.67
C ARG A 41 6.06 10.80 -2.68
N GLY A 42 7.10 11.49 -3.17
CA GLY A 42 8.45 10.93 -3.18
C GLY A 42 8.59 9.59 -3.94
N ASN A 43 7.69 9.29 -4.87
CA ASN A 43 7.69 8.03 -5.61
C ASN A 43 9.00 7.79 -6.38
N VAL A 44 9.42 6.53 -6.43
CA VAL A 44 10.48 6.02 -7.29
C VAL A 44 9.85 4.96 -8.20
N LEU A 45 9.84 5.21 -9.50
CA LEU A 45 9.18 4.33 -10.47
C LEU A 45 9.90 2.99 -10.58
N ARG A 46 9.16 1.88 -10.64
CA ARG A 46 9.74 0.53 -10.86
C ARG A 46 10.55 0.41 -12.16
N THR A 47 10.26 1.25 -13.15
CA THR A 47 10.99 1.30 -14.42
C THR A 47 12.28 2.11 -14.34
N ASP A 48 12.53 2.83 -13.24
CA ASP A 48 13.77 3.53 -12.99
C ASP A 48 14.87 2.53 -12.61
N SER A 49 16.03 2.64 -13.24
CA SER A 49 17.20 1.79 -12.95
C SER A 49 17.70 1.87 -11.50
N SER A 50 17.37 2.95 -10.79
CA SER A 50 17.72 3.18 -9.38
C SER A 50 16.69 2.60 -8.40
N PHE A 51 15.57 2.08 -8.89
CA PHE A 51 14.49 1.55 -8.06
C PHE A 51 14.98 0.40 -7.18
N LYS A 52 14.59 0.47 -5.91
CA LYS A 52 14.71 -0.60 -4.92
C LYS A 52 13.50 -0.54 -4.00
N ASP A 53 13.02 -1.69 -3.55
CA ASP A 53 11.80 -1.76 -2.74
C ASP A 53 11.90 -0.92 -1.45
N GLU A 54 13.10 -0.78 -0.86
CA GLU A 54 13.33 0.02 0.34
C GLU A 54 13.10 1.53 0.12
N ALA A 55 13.15 2.00 -1.13
CA ALA A 55 12.87 3.40 -1.44
C ALA A 55 11.40 3.76 -1.20
N MET A 56 10.50 2.77 -1.31
CA MET A 56 9.05 2.94 -1.17
C MET A 56 8.47 2.29 0.09
N THR A 57 9.19 1.32 0.67
CA THR A 57 8.74 0.60 1.86
C THR A 57 8.78 1.48 3.11
N TYR A 58 7.64 1.62 3.78
CA TYR A 58 7.57 2.23 5.10
C TYR A 58 6.78 1.34 6.08
N LEU A 59 7.52 0.58 6.89
CA LEU A 59 7.01 -0.34 7.91
C LEU A 59 6.89 0.37 9.26
N LEU A 60 5.74 0.21 9.90
CA LEU A 60 5.44 0.62 11.26
C LEU A 60 5.11 -0.62 12.14
N PRO A 61 5.56 -0.62 13.40
CA PRO A 61 6.47 0.36 13.99
C PRO A 61 7.90 0.22 13.43
N PRO A 62 8.68 1.33 13.36
CA PRO A 62 10.04 1.31 12.86
C PRO A 62 11.01 0.53 13.77
N ASP A 63 12.22 0.29 13.27
CA ASP A 63 13.37 -0.25 14.02
C ASP A 63 13.14 -1.63 14.64
N GLY A 64 12.23 -2.42 14.05
CA GLY A 64 11.91 -3.77 14.53
C GLY A 64 11.20 -3.79 15.89
N ARG A 65 10.57 -2.67 16.29
CA ARG A 65 9.80 -2.61 17.53
C ARG A 65 8.53 -3.46 17.42
N ASN A 66 7.94 -3.79 18.57
CA ASN A 66 6.71 -4.59 18.59
C ASN A 66 5.43 -3.73 18.59
N THR A 67 5.52 -2.49 19.07
CA THR A 67 4.36 -1.62 19.31
C THR A 67 4.50 -0.29 18.60
N VAL A 68 3.42 0.20 18.01
CA VAL A 68 3.34 1.58 17.51
C VAL A 68 3.35 2.55 18.70
N LEU A 69 4.08 3.66 18.56
CA LEU A 69 4.12 4.75 19.53
C LEU A 69 3.27 5.93 19.07
N PRO A 70 2.80 6.80 20.00
CA PRO A 70 2.09 8.01 19.65
C PRO A 70 2.88 8.99 18.76
N THR A 71 4.20 8.83 18.69
CA THR A 71 5.10 9.67 17.88
C THR A 71 5.42 9.05 16.51
N ASP A 72 4.93 7.85 16.21
CA ASP A 72 5.17 7.21 14.93
C ASP A 72 4.36 7.92 13.84
N HIS A 73 5.09 8.63 12.99
CA HIS A 73 4.51 9.33 11.85
C HIS A 73 3.80 8.37 10.92
N LEU A 74 2.65 8.82 10.40
CA LEU A 74 1.89 8.05 9.42
C LEU A 74 2.62 7.99 8.07
N CYS A 75 3.27 9.08 7.67
CA CYS A 75 3.98 9.15 6.40
C CYS A 75 5.49 8.95 6.60
N SER A 76 6.10 8.25 5.63
CA SER A 76 7.55 8.10 5.56
C SER A 76 8.21 9.49 5.42
N VAL A 77 9.50 9.59 5.74
CA VAL A 77 10.22 10.87 5.64
C VAL A 77 10.08 11.51 4.24
N ALA A 78 10.14 10.70 3.18
CA ALA A 78 9.97 11.15 1.80
C ALA A 78 8.52 11.56 1.45
N GLN A 79 7.55 11.14 2.26
CA GLN A 79 6.12 11.32 2.01
C GLN A 79 5.41 12.29 2.97
N ARG A 80 6.12 12.89 3.93
CA ARG A 80 5.54 13.84 4.89
C ARG A 80 5.12 15.16 4.24
N GLN A 81 5.89 15.61 3.26
CA GLN A 81 5.58 16.82 2.51
C GLN A 81 4.81 16.46 1.24
N PRO A 82 3.83 17.28 0.81
CA PRO A 82 3.05 17.04 -0.40
C PRO A 82 3.86 17.38 -1.66
N CYS A 83 5.07 16.84 -1.78
CA CYS A 83 5.99 17.07 -2.89
C CYS A 83 6.02 15.84 -3.79
N GLN A 84 5.85 16.05 -5.10
CA GLN A 84 5.98 15.00 -6.09
C GLN A 84 7.41 14.90 -6.60
N THR A 85 7.84 13.66 -6.87
CA THR A 85 9.07 13.40 -7.63
C THR A 85 8.83 13.79 -9.10
N ALA A 86 9.89 14.17 -9.80
CA ALA A 86 9.84 14.34 -11.25
C ALA A 86 9.24 13.07 -11.92
N ASP A 87 8.45 13.27 -12.97
CA ASP A 87 7.77 12.21 -13.74
C ASP A 87 6.77 11.34 -12.95
N SER A 88 6.51 11.69 -11.69
CA SER A 88 5.52 11.06 -10.82
C SER A 88 4.43 12.09 -10.43
N PRO A 89 3.55 12.50 -11.34
CA PRO A 89 2.56 13.54 -11.04
C PRO A 89 1.51 13.07 -10.02
N ARG A 90 0.78 14.03 -9.43
CA ARG A 90 -0.47 13.73 -8.73
C ARG A 90 -1.53 13.28 -9.74
N LEU A 91 -2.43 12.40 -9.30
CA LEU A 91 -3.58 12.05 -10.11
C LEU A 91 -4.50 13.27 -10.22
N ARG A 92 -4.97 13.56 -11.44
CA ARG A 92 -6.04 14.55 -11.66
C ARG A 92 -7.38 13.81 -11.74
N VAL A 93 -8.31 14.18 -10.86
CA VAL A 93 -9.62 13.50 -10.71
C VAL A 93 -10.69 14.50 -10.28
N ARG A 94 -11.97 14.23 -10.55
CA ARG A 94 -13.04 15.11 -10.05
C ARG A 94 -13.44 14.76 -8.63
N GLY A 95 -13.97 15.74 -7.91
CA GLY A 95 -14.70 15.46 -6.68
C GLY A 95 -15.89 14.54 -6.99
N ASN A 96 -16.19 13.61 -6.09
CA ASN A 96 -17.23 12.57 -6.26
C ASN A 96 -16.92 11.47 -7.29
N GLU A 97 -15.71 11.40 -7.84
CA GLU A 97 -15.27 10.27 -8.66
C GLU A 97 -14.53 9.20 -7.85
N THR A 98 -14.28 8.06 -8.49
CA THR A 98 -13.50 6.95 -7.91
C THR A 98 -12.04 7.06 -8.32
N VAL A 99 -11.16 7.00 -7.33
CA VAL A 99 -9.74 6.75 -7.51
C VAL A 99 -9.49 5.25 -7.34
N VAL A 100 -8.76 4.64 -8.27
CA VAL A 100 -8.30 3.26 -8.15
C VAL A 100 -6.86 3.28 -7.68
N LEU A 101 -6.64 2.79 -6.46
CA LEU A 101 -5.29 2.57 -5.93
C LEU A 101 -4.82 1.19 -6.38
N GLN A 102 -3.58 1.08 -6.84
CA GLN A 102 -2.99 -0.21 -7.24
C GLN A 102 -1.71 -0.48 -6.44
N TRP A 103 -1.53 -1.72 -5.98
CA TRP A 103 -0.33 -2.16 -5.25
C TRP A 103 0.12 -3.55 -5.67
N ASN A 104 1.43 -3.80 -5.57
CA ASN A 104 1.98 -5.13 -5.79
C ASN A 104 1.84 -5.99 -4.52
N GLU A 105 1.40 -7.24 -4.66
CA GLU A 105 1.17 -8.14 -3.53
C GLU A 105 2.46 -8.73 -2.94
N ASN A 106 3.55 -8.64 -3.68
CA ASN A 106 4.90 -8.98 -3.23
C ASN A 106 5.04 -10.43 -2.68
N GLY A 107 4.27 -11.36 -3.21
CA GLY A 107 4.25 -12.77 -2.81
C GLY A 107 3.42 -13.10 -1.56
N HIS A 108 2.76 -12.15 -0.91
CA HIS A 108 1.94 -12.41 0.29
C HIS A 108 0.66 -13.20 0.03
N ILE A 109 0.18 -13.16 -1.20
CA ILE A 109 -1.04 -13.81 -1.66
C ILE A 109 -0.67 -15.03 -2.49
N THR A 110 0.18 -14.85 -3.49
CA THR A 110 0.49 -15.93 -4.44
C THR A 110 1.52 -16.91 -3.92
N LYS A 111 2.36 -16.52 -2.95
CA LYS A 111 3.36 -17.38 -2.32
C LYS A 111 3.10 -17.46 -0.81
N PRO A 112 1.94 -17.97 -0.36
CA PRO A 112 1.54 -17.90 1.04
C PRO A 112 2.49 -18.63 2.00
N TRP A 113 3.32 -19.56 1.49
CA TRP A 113 4.38 -20.22 2.24
C TRP A 113 5.54 -19.29 2.63
N ASN A 114 5.65 -18.09 2.03
CA ASN A 114 6.62 -17.06 2.42
C ASN A 114 6.14 -16.24 3.64
N ASN A 115 4.87 -16.36 4.02
CA ASN A 115 4.34 -15.60 5.14
C ASN A 115 4.88 -16.15 6.47
N PRO A 116 5.23 -15.28 7.44
CA PRO A 116 5.65 -15.72 8.76
C PRO A 116 4.61 -16.61 9.44
N PRO A 117 5.05 -17.57 10.27
CA PRO A 117 4.15 -18.29 11.16
C PRO A 117 3.28 -17.31 11.97
N GLY A 118 1.98 -17.62 12.06
CA GLY A 118 1.01 -16.81 12.79
C GLY A 118 0.34 -15.70 11.97
N LYS A 119 0.63 -15.54 10.67
CA LYS A 119 -0.17 -14.74 9.74
C LYS A 119 -1.21 -15.64 9.05
N ASN A 120 -2.49 -15.48 9.37
CA ASN A 120 -3.56 -16.34 8.83
C ASN A 120 -4.18 -15.83 7.50
N GLY A 121 -3.69 -14.73 6.95
CA GLY A 121 -4.19 -14.15 5.71
C GLY A 121 -3.30 -12.99 5.25
N SER A 122 -3.73 -12.28 4.21
CA SER A 122 -3.00 -11.14 3.65
C SER A 122 -3.25 -9.82 4.38
N GLY A 123 -4.17 -9.76 5.34
CA GLY A 123 -4.49 -8.55 6.08
C GLY A 123 -5.52 -7.67 5.37
N GLU A 124 -5.65 -6.43 5.86
CA GLU A 124 -6.67 -5.48 5.43
C GLU A 124 -6.05 -4.15 5.03
N VAL A 125 -6.70 -3.46 4.10
CA VAL A 125 -6.33 -2.13 3.64
C VAL A 125 -7.36 -1.12 4.13
N TYR A 126 -6.85 0.00 4.63
CA TYR A 126 -7.61 1.16 5.04
C TYR A 126 -7.13 2.36 4.22
N VAL A 127 -8.07 3.14 3.68
CA VAL A 127 -7.76 4.39 2.99
C VAL A 127 -8.49 5.53 3.68
N TYR A 128 -7.72 6.48 4.17
CA TYR A 128 -8.23 7.70 4.79
C TYR A 128 -8.02 8.89 3.85
N GLY A 129 -8.88 9.91 3.97
CA GLY A 129 -8.79 11.12 3.16
C GLY A 129 -8.96 12.40 3.96
N THR A 130 -8.23 13.45 3.56
CA THR A 130 -8.31 14.79 4.18
C THR A 130 -7.85 15.90 3.22
N ASN A 131 -8.41 17.10 3.39
CA ASN A 131 -7.92 18.34 2.77
C ASN A 131 -7.00 19.15 3.71
N GLN A 132 -6.69 18.63 4.90
CA GLN A 132 -5.96 19.31 5.96
C GLN A 132 -4.80 18.44 6.47
N SER A 133 -4.14 17.67 5.60
CA SER A 133 -3.01 16.80 5.99
C SER A 133 -1.89 17.58 6.66
N SER A 134 -1.22 16.97 7.64
CA SER A 134 -0.04 17.54 8.31
C SER A 134 1.19 16.64 8.15
N PRO A 135 2.39 17.20 7.95
CA PRO A 135 3.65 16.45 8.05
C PRO A 135 3.89 15.77 9.41
N SER A 136 3.16 16.21 10.44
CA SER A 136 3.19 15.66 11.79
C SER A 136 2.07 14.66 12.08
N ASP A 137 1.27 14.28 11.08
CA ASP A 137 0.23 13.26 11.27
C ASP A 137 0.87 11.93 11.74
N VAL A 138 0.28 11.32 12.76
CA VAL A 138 0.77 10.09 13.42
C VAL A 138 -0.24 8.97 13.27
N LEU A 139 0.24 7.72 13.18
CA LEU A 139 -0.59 6.56 12.89
C LEU A 139 -1.73 6.40 13.90
N GLN A 140 -1.42 6.50 15.20
CA GLN A 140 -2.40 6.29 16.28
C GLN A 140 -3.48 7.37 16.39
N ALA A 141 -3.30 8.53 15.77
CA ALA A 141 -4.33 9.58 15.75
C ALA A 141 -5.34 9.41 14.60
N ILE A 142 -5.04 8.53 13.64
CA ILE A 142 -5.79 8.39 12.38
C ILE A 142 -6.30 6.96 12.19
N HIS A 143 -5.42 5.96 12.23
CA HIS A 143 -5.79 4.56 11.96
C HIS A 143 -6.70 4.01 13.07
N HIS A 144 -7.86 3.48 12.69
CA HIS A 144 -8.97 3.11 13.58
C HIS A 144 -9.55 4.25 14.43
N VAL A 145 -9.20 5.51 14.14
CA VAL A 145 -9.69 6.69 14.86
C VAL A 145 -10.56 7.55 13.96
N TRP A 146 -10.12 7.85 12.74
CA TRP A 146 -10.94 8.54 11.76
C TRP A 146 -12.05 7.63 11.25
N ALA A 147 -13.29 8.09 11.36
CA ALA A 147 -14.50 7.34 10.98
C ALA A 147 -15.04 7.80 9.62
N THR A 148 -15.95 7.02 9.03
CA THR A 148 -16.54 7.30 7.71
C THR A 148 -17.37 8.57 7.67
N ASP A 149 -17.98 8.95 8.80
CA ASP A 149 -18.76 10.19 8.95
C ASP A 149 -17.88 11.46 9.09
N GLY A 150 -16.57 11.28 9.26
CA GLY A 150 -15.61 12.36 9.46
C GLY A 150 -15.63 12.99 10.86
N GLN A 151 -16.26 12.36 11.85
CA GLN A 151 -16.30 12.85 13.23
C GLN A 151 -15.23 12.21 14.13
N GLY A 152 -14.54 11.20 13.63
CA GLY A 152 -13.48 10.51 14.37
C GLY A 152 -12.23 11.38 14.59
N GLY A 153 -11.56 11.18 15.73
CA GLY A 153 -10.31 11.86 16.06
C GLY A 153 -10.47 13.38 16.17
N ASP A 154 -9.67 14.10 15.37
CA ASP A 154 -9.66 15.56 15.30
C ASP A 154 -10.61 16.13 14.23
N GLY A 155 -11.41 15.28 13.57
CA GLY A 155 -12.42 15.69 12.59
C GLY A 155 -11.87 16.27 11.28
N ARG A 156 -10.55 16.19 11.04
CA ARG A 156 -9.93 16.73 9.81
C ARG A 156 -10.08 15.82 8.60
N GLY A 157 -10.41 14.54 8.80
CA GLY A 157 -10.50 13.56 7.74
C GLY A 157 -11.48 12.45 8.05
N ARG A 158 -11.50 11.44 7.17
CA ARG A 158 -12.44 10.33 7.25
C ARG A 158 -11.88 9.05 6.65
N LEU A 159 -12.43 7.92 7.04
CA LEU A 159 -12.24 6.64 6.37
C LEU A 159 -13.04 6.63 5.05
N LEU A 160 -12.38 6.32 3.94
CA LEU A 160 -12.97 6.27 2.60
C LEU A 160 -13.10 4.84 2.08
N TYR A 161 -12.21 3.94 2.49
CA TYR A 161 -12.23 2.53 2.08
C TYR A 161 -11.68 1.65 3.21
N HIS A 162 -12.30 0.49 3.39
CA HIS A 162 -11.82 -0.62 4.21
C HIS A 162 -12.16 -1.93 3.50
N GLY A 163 -11.17 -2.80 3.31
CA GLY A 163 -11.34 -4.08 2.64
C GLY A 163 -10.10 -4.97 2.73
N PRO A 164 -10.13 -6.17 2.15
CA PRO A 164 -8.98 -7.06 2.16
C PRO A 164 -7.81 -6.50 1.34
N PHE A 165 -6.58 -6.83 1.72
CA PHE A 165 -5.38 -6.54 0.92
C PHE A 165 -5.36 -7.35 -0.39
N ASP A 166 -5.92 -8.56 -0.35
CA ASP A 166 -6.16 -9.40 -1.52
C ASP A 166 -7.50 -9.06 -2.17
N ASP A 167 -7.48 -8.52 -3.38
CA ASP A 167 -8.70 -8.17 -4.13
C ASP A 167 -9.35 -9.38 -4.83
N GLY A 168 -8.74 -10.56 -4.72
CA GLY A 168 -9.21 -11.80 -5.31
C GLY A 168 -8.77 -12.02 -6.77
N GLU A 169 -8.27 -10.98 -7.45
CA GLU A 169 -7.90 -11.02 -8.86
C GLU A 169 -6.37 -10.96 -9.04
N CYS A 170 -5.68 -10.18 -8.21
CA CYS A 170 -4.27 -9.88 -8.37
C CYS A 170 -3.36 -11.09 -8.20
N TYR A 171 -2.21 -11.05 -8.83
CA TYR A 171 -1.20 -12.08 -8.68
C TYR A 171 0.17 -11.56 -9.09
N GLN A 172 1.20 -12.14 -8.49
CA GLN A 172 2.56 -12.01 -8.94
C GLN A 172 3.09 -13.35 -9.44
N TYR A 173 3.83 -13.28 -10.52
CA TYR A 173 4.65 -14.37 -11.04
C TYR A 173 6.03 -14.38 -10.36
N GLY A 174 6.63 -15.57 -10.25
CA GLY A 174 8.03 -15.69 -9.86
C GLY A 174 8.98 -15.07 -10.89
N ASP A 175 10.24 -14.90 -10.49
CA ASP A 175 11.31 -14.42 -11.37
C ASP A 175 11.65 -15.44 -12.48
N ASP A 176 11.20 -16.68 -12.33
CA ASP A 176 11.24 -17.74 -13.33
C ASP A 176 9.82 -18.15 -13.79
N VAL A 177 9.63 -18.19 -15.10
CA VAL A 177 8.37 -18.51 -15.81
C VAL A 177 7.83 -19.91 -15.45
N VAL A 178 8.66 -20.77 -14.85
CA VAL A 178 8.31 -22.15 -14.47
C VAL A 178 7.69 -22.23 -13.06
N SER A 179 7.83 -21.20 -12.23
CA SER A 179 7.39 -21.22 -10.81
C SER A 179 6.19 -20.32 -10.53
N TYR A 180 5.18 -20.38 -11.41
CA TYR A 180 3.89 -19.79 -11.09
C TYR A 180 3.22 -20.64 -10.01
N SER A 181 2.85 -20.03 -8.88
CA SER A 181 2.06 -20.75 -7.89
C SER A 181 0.72 -21.18 -8.51
N ALA A 182 0.09 -22.20 -7.93
CA ALA A 182 -1.24 -22.62 -8.38
C ALA A 182 -2.26 -21.45 -8.29
N ILE A 183 -2.09 -20.57 -7.29
CA ILE A 183 -2.93 -19.38 -7.09
C ILE A 183 -2.71 -18.39 -8.25
N ALA A 184 -1.45 -18.03 -8.54
CA ALA A 184 -1.13 -17.11 -9.62
C ALA A 184 -1.60 -17.65 -10.98
N SER A 185 -1.36 -18.94 -11.24
CA SER A 185 -1.76 -19.60 -12.49
C SER A 185 -3.29 -19.61 -12.68
N ALA A 186 -4.05 -19.85 -11.60
CA ALA A 186 -5.50 -19.84 -11.64
C ALA A 186 -6.03 -18.43 -11.91
N ARG A 187 -5.54 -17.42 -11.18
CA ARG A 187 -5.97 -16.02 -11.35
C ARG A 187 -5.63 -15.47 -12.72
N ALA A 188 -4.42 -15.73 -13.22
CA ALA A 188 -4.01 -15.25 -14.54
C ALA A 188 -4.82 -15.83 -15.70
N LYS A 189 -5.43 -17.00 -15.53
CA LYS A 189 -6.34 -17.59 -16.51
C LYS A 189 -7.63 -16.78 -16.64
N ASP A 190 -8.17 -16.30 -15.52
CA ASP A 190 -9.45 -15.58 -15.47
C ASP A 190 -9.26 -14.06 -15.60
N HIS A 191 -8.12 -13.55 -15.15
CA HIS A 191 -7.75 -12.14 -15.13
C HIS A 191 -6.36 -11.93 -15.75
N PRO A 192 -6.22 -11.92 -17.08
CA PRO A 192 -4.93 -11.75 -17.72
C PRO A 192 -4.28 -10.41 -17.34
N GLY A 193 -3.02 -10.47 -16.90
CA GLY A 193 -2.19 -9.29 -16.66
C GLY A 193 -1.92 -8.50 -17.95
N PRO A 194 -1.45 -7.25 -17.83
CA PRO A 194 -1.30 -6.35 -18.97
C PRO A 194 -0.11 -6.71 -19.88
N GLY A 195 0.90 -7.41 -19.39
CA GLY A 195 2.07 -7.80 -20.17
C GLY A 195 2.82 -6.59 -20.72
N ALA A 196 3.17 -6.64 -22.02
CA ALA A 196 3.96 -5.58 -22.66
C ALA A 196 3.25 -4.22 -22.75
N SER A 197 1.92 -4.15 -22.55
CA SER A 197 1.20 -2.87 -22.57
C SER A 197 1.40 -2.05 -21.29
N ASP A 198 1.90 -2.66 -20.23
CA ASP A 198 2.21 -1.99 -18.96
C ASP A 198 3.53 -2.56 -18.40
N PRO A 199 4.68 -2.02 -18.83
CA PRO A 199 5.99 -2.52 -18.41
C PRO A 199 6.23 -2.50 -16.89
N ALA A 200 5.51 -1.66 -16.14
CA ALA A 200 5.65 -1.59 -14.68
C ALA A 200 5.04 -2.81 -13.99
N GLN A 201 3.87 -3.28 -14.46
CA GLN A 201 3.26 -4.53 -14.00
C GLN A 201 3.88 -5.76 -14.65
N GLY A 202 4.25 -5.64 -15.92
CA GLY A 202 4.68 -6.75 -16.75
C GLY A 202 3.58 -7.82 -16.81
N LEU A 203 3.95 -9.07 -16.60
CA LEU A 203 3.01 -10.20 -16.62
C LEU A 203 2.14 -10.31 -15.36
N ASN A 204 2.49 -9.59 -14.28
CA ASN A 204 1.75 -9.59 -13.02
C ASN A 204 0.44 -8.81 -13.15
N LEU A 205 -0.47 -9.02 -12.22
CA LEU A 205 -1.64 -8.16 -12.03
C LEU A 205 -1.59 -7.58 -10.62
N TRP A 206 -1.48 -6.27 -10.50
CA TRP A 206 -1.50 -5.59 -9.20
C TRP A 206 -2.88 -5.61 -8.57
N CYS A 207 -2.91 -5.73 -7.24
CA CYS A 207 -4.15 -5.62 -6.46
C CYS A 207 -4.66 -4.19 -6.53
N LYS A 208 -5.97 -4.02 -6.35
CA LYS A 208 -6.60 -2.71 -6.42
C LYS A 208 -7.71 -2.49 -5.40
N ALA A 209 -7.90 -1.22 -5.03
CA ALA A 209 -9.08 -0.74 -4.31
C ALA A 209 -9.70 0.44 -5.04
N ASN A 210 -11.03 0.41 -5.16
CA ASN A 210 -11.83 1.53 -5.65
C ASN A 210 -12.21 2.43 -4.46
N VAL A 211 -11.65 3.64 -4.43
CA VAL A 211 -11.86 4.62 -3.37
C VAL A 211 -12.74 5.73 -3.91
N ALA A 212 -13.99 5.80 -3.45
CA ALA A 212 -14.91 6.88 -3.80
C ALA A 212 -14.51 8.17 -3.05
N LEU A 213 -14.20 9.22 -3.79
CA LEU A 213 -13.94 10.52 -3.19
C LEU A 213 -15.27 11.19 -2.78
N PRO A 214 -15.28 12.00 -1.71
CA PRO A 214 -16.41 12.85 -1.43
C PRO A 214 -16.55 13.95 -2.49
N VAL A 215 -17.64 14.72 -2.42
CA VAL A 215 -17.74 15.98 -3.16
C VAL A 215 -16.65 16.92 -2.64
N LEU A 216 -15.78 17.38 -3.53
CA LEU A 216 -14.62 18.21 -3.21
C LEU A 216 -14.58 19.44 -4.11
N PRO A 217 -14.11 20.60 -3.61
CA PRO A 217 -13.97 21.79 -4.44
C PRO A 217 -12.89 21.60 -5.51
N THR A 218 -13.16 22.10 -6.71
CA THR A 218 -12.19 22.12 -7.81
C THR A 218 -10.99 23.00 -7.47
N ASN A 219 -9.84 22.73 -8.07
CA ASN A 219 -8.56 23.41 -7.84
C ASN A 219 -8.06 23.29 -6.40
N THR A 220 -8.37 22.18 -5.74
CA THR A 220 -7.82 21.82 -4.43
C THR A 220 -7.00 20.55 -4.53
N THR A 221 -6.13 20.33 -3.54
CA THR A 221 -5.43 19.06 -3.37
C THR A 221 -6.09 18.29 -2.24
N TYR A 222 -6.24 16.98 -2.43
CA TYR A 222 -6.79 16.08 -1.44
C TYR A 222 -5.80 14.95 -1.15
N THR A 223 -5.51 14.73 0.13
CA THR A 223 -4.54 13.75 0.58
C THR A 223 -5.24 12.43 0.84
N LEU A 224 -4.63 11.33 0.40
CA LEU A 224 -5.01 9.96 0.73
C LEU A 224 -3.90 9.29 1.54
N TYR A 225 -4.29 8.58 2.59
CA TYR A 225 -3.42 7.72 3.38
C TYR A 225 -3.85 6.29 3.20
N TRP A 226 -3.00 5.48 2.56
CA TRP A 226 -3.20 4.04 2.45
C TRP A 226 -2.42 3.35 3.56
N ILE A 227 -3.09 2.44 4.26
CA ILE A 227 -2.54 1.67 5.37
C ILE A 227 -2.88 0.21 5.11
N TRP A 228 -1.87 -0.62 4.93
CA TRP A 228 -2.02 -2.06 4.98
C TRP A 228 -1.72 -2.54 6.39
N ASP A 229 -2.76 -3.01 7.07
CA ASP A 229 -2.68 -3.63 8.39
C ASP A 229 -2.62 -5.15 8.22
N TRP A 230 -1.45 -5.72 8.51
CA TRP A 230 -1.23 -7.15 8.39
C TRP A 230 -1.04 -7.76 9.78
N PRO A 231 -2.11 -8.19 10.46
CA PRO A 231 -2.02 -8.64 11.84
C PRO A 231 -1.48 -10.07 11.94
N PHE A 232 -0.80 -10.35 13.04
CA PHE A 232 -0.60 -11.72 13.51
C PHE A 232 -1.84 -12.21 14.28
N THR A 233 -2.03 -13.52 14.32
CA THR A 233 -3.06 -14.20 15.11
C THR A 233 -2.91 -13.94 16.61
N SER A 234 -1.68 -13.87 17.11
CA SER A 234 -1.40 -13.47 18.48
C SER A 234 -1.43 -11.95 18.61
N ARG A 235 -2.18 -11.44 19.59
CA ARG A 235 -2.20 -10.01 19.95
C ARG A 235 -0.90 -9.52 20.59
N GLU A 236 -0.06 -10.45 21.06
CA GLU A 236 1.25 -10.13 21.65
C GLU A 236 2.35 -10.03 20.58
N ALA A 237 2.05 -10.46 19.35
CA ALA A 237 3.00 -10.38 18.25
C ALA A 237 3.15 -8.93 17.74
N PRO A 238 4.29 -8.60 17.11
CA PRO A 238 4.57 -7.27 16.61
C PRO A 238 3.48 -6.78 15.66
N ALA A 239 3.02 -5.55 15.83
CA ALA A 239 2.23 -4.88 14.81
C ALA A 239 3.05 -4.80 13.51
N GLN A 240 2.41 -4.96 12.35
CA GLN A 240 3.05 -4.77 11.05
C GLN A 240 2.09 -4.02 10.14
N LEU A 241 2.37 -2.73 10.01
CA LEU A 241 1.60 -1.84 9.14
C LEU A 241 2.52 -1.23 8.10
N TYR A 242 2.06 -1.21 6.85
CA TYR A 242 2.74 -0.51 5.76
C TYR A 242 1.88 0.67 5.36
N THR A 243 2.51 1.81 5.09
CA THR A 243 1.78 3.04 4.83
C THR A 243 2.30 3.75 3.59
N THR A 244 1.39 4.41 2.88
CA THR A 244 1.70 5.23 1.72
C THR A 244 0.86 6.49 1.75
N CYS A 245 1.52 7.65 1.70
CA CYS A 245 0.84 8.94 1.63
C CYS A 245 0.95 9.52 0.22
N MET A 246 -0.20 9.94 -0.31
CA MET A 246 -0.33 10.41 -1.69
C MET A 246 -1.34 11.55 -1.78
N ASP A 247 -1.27 12.29 -2.88
CA ASP A 247 -2.13 13.44 -3.13
C ASP A 247 -2.79 13.31 -4.50
N VAL A 248 -4.02 13.81 -4.60
CA VAL A 248 -4.75 13.98 -5.86
C VAL A 248 -5.13 15.44 -6.04
N ASP A 249 -5.09 15.92 -7.27
CA ASP A 249 -5.55 17.26 -7.63
C ASP A 249 -6.99 17.19 -8.15
N ILE A 250 -7.87 17.94 -7.48
CA ILE A 250 -9.30 17.97 -7.79
C ILE A 250 -9.54 18.91 -8.96
N VAL A 251 -9.98 18.36 -10.08
CA VAL A 251 -10.26 19.10 -11.32
C VAL A 251 -11.75 19.18 -11.62
N THR A 252 -12.10 20.00 -12.62
CA THR A 252 -13.47 20.23 -13.11
C THR A 252 -14.05 19.07 -13.89
#